data_AF-A0A545W792-F1
#
_entry.id   AF-A0A545W792-F1
#
_cell.length_a   1.000
_cell.length_b   1.000
_cell.length_c   1.000
_cell.angle_alpha   90.00
_cell.angle_beta   90.00
_cell.angle_gamma   90.00
#
_symmetry.space_group_name_H-M   'P 1'
#
loop_
_entity.id
_entity.type
_entity.pdbx_description
1 polymer ?
#
loop_
_entity_poly.entity_id
_entity_poly.type
_entity_poly.pdbx_seq_one_letter_code
_entity_poly.pdbx_strand_id
1 'polypeptide(L)'
;MSSTTIHTGTSADASASSMPAKATGAAATTTTILTPASRRFVPTDLSGKAIPHSQRWAYSTAAVARGRWGSRAVNLVVVGLFVLWQQSAAAHRLYAELDARYGAARVNVWGTFAVTSVFFWAWGGVFALADLTGRPRWLFRFKTQPFVRVPAREYAWICLVSLRNQVLVALPLAAAMARLAAPRPVHPSALPGPAQTFATVVFDTLCTEVGFYYVHRFFHSRALYGRFHKQHHEFTAPVGLAATYCTVTEHVFSNLVPNALGTILVPHHWSQQCFTFLFLEFGTICAHSGYNIPGLPSNLQHDFHHFAFDENFGPTGLLDRLHGTNKKYAATMSEALARTDGDEERARNMVLERLAQIEVAADEEAKAKKEL
;
A
#
# COMPACT_ATOMS: atom_id res chain seq x y z
N MET A 1 0.33 39.87 -20.01
CA MET A 1 0.86 41.01 -20.79
C MET A 1 1.73 41.84 -19.85
N SER A 2 2.99 42.06 -20.27
CA SER A 2 4.01 43.01 -19.79
C SER A 2 4.35 43.03 -18.29
N SER A 3 5.56 42.62 -17.87
CA SER A 3 6.90 43.20 -18.16
C SER A 3 7.36 44.13 -17.03
N THR A 4 8.33 43.64 -16.25
CA THR A 4 9.63 44.29 -15.94
C THR A 4 9.55 45.59 -15.10
N THR A 5 10.36 45.79 -14.05
CA THR A 5 11.66 46.49 -14.14
C THR A 5 12.38 46.43 -12.79
N ILE A 6 13.71 46.30 -12.86
CA ILE A 6 14.72 46.40 -11.79
C ILE A 6 15.19 47.85 -11.69
N HIS A 7 15.42 48.41 -10.50
CA HIS A 7 16.47 49.43 -10.23
C HIS A 7 16.61 49.67 -8.71
N THR A 8 17.72 49.25 -8.07
CA THR A 8 18.94 49.99 -7.68
C THR A 8 18.82 50.93 -6.47
N GLY A 9 19.80 50.86 -5.56
CA GLY A 9 20.10 51.98 -4.65
C GLY A 9 20.89 51.59 -3.41
N THR A 10 22.19 51.86 -3.45
CA THR A 10 23.23 51.70 -2.42
C THR A 10 23.22 52.77 -1.32
N SER A 11 23.80 52.42 -0.15
CA SER A 11 24.88 53.14 0.60
C SER A 11 24.61 53.60 2.06
N ALA A 12 25.51 53.12 2.94
CA ALA A 12 26.30 53.79 4.01
C ALA A 12 25.73 54.06 5.44
N ASP A 13 26.42 53.42 6.40
CA ASP A 13 26.97 53.85 7.71
C ASP A 13 26.14 54.65 8.76
N ALA A 14 26.08 54.12 9.99
CA ALA A 14 26.87 54.62 11.15
C ALA A 14 26.43 54.03 12.53
N SER A 15 27.45 53.54 13.27
CA SER A 15 27.68 53.55 14.74
C SER A 15 26.68 52.97 15.78
N ALA A 16 27.09 51.82 16.36
CA ALA A 16 27.40 51.52 17.78
C ALA A 16 26.42 51.82 18.96
N SER A 17 26.06 50.77 19.72
CA SER A 17 26.16 50.72 21.20
C SER A 17 25.84 49.32 21.80
N SER A 18 26.79 48.84 22.63
CA SER A 18 26.76 47.98 23.84
C SER A 18 25.94 46.66 23.99
N MET A 19 26.67 45.65 24.51
CA MET A 19 26.43 44.24 24.90
C MET A 19 25.41 43.97 26.06
N PRO A 20 25.19 42.71 26.56
CA PRO A 20 25.16 41.35 25.96
C PRO A 20 23.97 40.44 26.41
N ALA A 21 23.93 39.22 25.85
CA ALA A 21 23.46 37.95 26.43
C ALA A 21 21.94 37.62 26.53
N LYS A 22 21.49 36.71 25.65
CA LYS A 22 21.17 35.29 26.01
C LYS A 22 20.81 34.49 24.76
N ALA A 23 21.72 33.62 24.35
CA ALA A 23 21.47 32.60 23.35
C ALA A 23 20.76 31.41 23.99
N THR A 24 19.49 31.18 23.65
CA THR A 24 18.84 29.87 23.72
C THR A 24 17.86 29.74 22.56
N GLY A 25 18.41 29.64 21.34
CA GLY A 25 17.68 29.15 20.17
C GLY A 25 18.10 27.71 19.93
N ALA A 26 17.34 26.76 20.47
CA ALA A 26 17.48 25.37 20.08
C ALA A 26 16.99 25.25 18.63
N ALA A 27 17.93 25.32 17.68
CA ALA A 27 17.68 24.99 16.30
C ALA A 27 17.18 23.55 16.23
N ALA A 28 15.89 23.38 15.97
CA ALA A 28 15.31 22.10 15.64
C ALA A 28 16.03 21.57 14.39
N THR A 29 16.98 20.66 14.61
CA THR A 29 17.68 19.97 13.54
C THR A 29 16.66 19.09 12.84
N THR A 30 16.12 19.59 11.73
CA THR A 30 15.29 18.83 10.79
C THR A 30 16.16 17.72 10.21
N THR A 31 16.30 16.64 10.96
CA THR A 31 16.96 15.43 10.50
C THR A 31 16.00 14.81 9.49
N THR A 32 16.25 15.08 8.21
CA THR A 32 15.64 14.36 7.09
C THR A 32 15.91 12.88 7.32
N ILE A 33 14.88 12.14 7.73
CA ILE A 33 14.93 10.69 7.88
C ILE A 33 14.88 10.11 6.47
N LEU A 34 16.05 10.07 5.84
CA LEU A 34 16.35 9.10 4.80
C LEU A 34 17.12 7.99 5.51
N THR A 35 16.57 6.79 5.53
CA THR A 35 17.21 5.63 6.15
C THR A 35 18.57 5.36 5.49
N PRO A 36 19.62 4.97 6.25
CA PRO A 36 20.97 4.82 5.71
C PRO A 36 21.16 3.72 4.64
N ALA A 37 20.23 2.79 4.49
CA ALA A 37 20.43 1.58 3.70
C ALA A 37 20.20 1.75 2.19
N SER A 38 19.36 2.70 1.76
CA SER A 38 19.14 2.98 0.33
C SER A 38 20.37 3.61 -0.35
N ARG A 39 21.33 4.14 0.43
CA ARG A 39 22.46 4.94 -0.08
C ARG A 39 23.63 4.15 -0.67
N ARG A 40 23.75 2.84 -0.43
CA ARG A 40 24.96 2.06 -0.79
C ARG A 40 24.76 1.04 -1.90
N PHE A 41 23.54 0.73 -2.31
CA PHE A 41 23.30 -0.25 -3.36
C PHE A 41 23.18 0.46 -4.72
N VAL A 42 24.16 0.25 -5.60
CA VAL A 42 24.07 0.64 -7.02
C VAL A 42 23.74 -0.62 -7.82
N PRO A 43 22.48 -0.81 -8.24
CA PRO A 43 22.05 -1.96 -9.02
C PRO A 43 22.74 -2.00 -10.37
N THR A 44 22.95 -3.20 -10.86
CA THR A 44 23.46 -3.46 -12.20
C THR A 44 22.40 -4.09 -13.08
N ASP A 45 22.41 -3.81 -14.38
CA ASP A 45 21.55 -4.49 -15.34
C ASP A 45 21.92 -5.98 -15.51
N LEU A 46 21.18 -6.70 -16.36
CA LEU A 46 21.45 -8.12 -16.64
C LEU A 46 22.83 -8.36 -17.27
N SER A 47 23.53 -7.31 -17.70
CA SER A 47 24.90 -7.35 -18.22
C SER A 47 25.96 -6.91 -17.19
N GLY A 48 25.55 -6.56 -15.96
CA GLY A 48 26.47 -6.16 -14.88
C GLY A 48 26.84 -4.68 -14.89
N LYS A 49 26.23 -3.84 -15.72
CA LYS A 49 26.52 -2.39 -15.78
C LYS A 49 25.69 -1.64 -14.74
N ALA A 50 26.33 -0.75 -13.98
CA ALA A 50 25.66 0.10 -13.00
C ALA A 50 24.55 0.95 -13.65
N ILE A 51 23.35 0.88 -13.09
CA ILE A 51 22.16 1.58 -13.60
C ILE A 51 22.04 2.94 -12.91
N PRO A 52 21.98 4.03 -13.70
CA PRO A 52 21.73 5.38 -13.18
C PRO A 52 20.48 5.41 -12.31
N HIS A 53 20.52 6.15 -11.19
CA HIS A 53 19.39 6.25 -10.27
C HIS A 53 18.08 6.66 -10.97
N SER A 54 18.17 7.58 -11.93
CA SER A 54 17.07 8.07 -12.78
C SER A 54 16.42 7.01 -13.68
N GLN A 55 17.02 5.83 -13.79
CA GLN A 55 16.52 4.72 -14.61
C GLN A 55 16.07 3.52 -13.75
N ARG A 56 16.11 3.63 -12.41
CA ARG A 56 15.85 2.50 -11.51
C ARG A 56 14.38 2.11 -11.38
N TRP A 57 13.45 2.93 -11.88
CA TRP A 57 12.00 2.66 -11.92
C TRP A 57 11.52 2.15 -13.29
N ALA A 58 12.40 2.11 -14.30
CA ALA A 58 12.03 1.98 -15.70
C ALA A 58 12.44 0.61 -16.26
N TYR A 59 11.81 -0.46 -15.77
CA TYR A 59 12.09 -1.80 -16.27
C TYR A 59 10.88 -2.73 -16.12
N SER A 60 9.66 -2.19 -16.18
CA SER A 60 8.50 -3.05 -16.33
C SER A 60 8.46 -3.56 -17.77
N THR A 61 8.60 -4.86 -17.98
CA THR A 61 8.19 -5.47 -19.25
C THR A 61 6.66 -5.45 -19.35
N ALA A 62 6.16 -5.55 -20.57
CA ALA A 62 4.74 -5.45 -20.90
C ALA A 62 3.84 -6.28 -19.97
N ALA A 63 3.17 -5.59 -19.06
CA ALA A 63 2.03 -6.15 -18.37
C ALA A 63 0.86 -6.02 -19.33
N VAL A 64 0.58 -7.08 -20.12
CA VAL A 64 -0.50 -7.16 -21.13
C VAL A 64 -1.48 -6.02 -20.97
N ALA A 65 -1.29 -4.97 -21.78
CA ALA A 65 -2.23 -3.88 -21.90
C ALA A 65 -3.62 -4.50 -22.13
N ARG A 66 -4.48 -4.49 -21.10
CA ARG A 66 -5.85 -4.97 -21.23
C ARG A 66 -6.78 -3.78 -21.07
N GLY A 67 -7.42 -3.43 -22.18
CA GLY A 67 -8.43 -2.38 -22.24
C GLY A 67 -9.52 -2.55 -21.18
N ARG A 68 -10.16 -1.42 -20.83
CA ARG A 68 -11.33 -1.15 -19.95
C ARG A 68 -11.64 -2.00 -18.70
N TRP A 69 -11.42 -3.31 -18.72
CA TRP A 69 -11.84 -4.29 -17.70
C TRP A 69 -10.72 -4.82 -16.81
N GLY A 70 -9.44 -4.75 -17.23
CA GLY A 70 -8.24 -4.93 -16.38
C GLY A 70 -8.35 -5.94 -15.21
N SER A 71 -7.99 -5.49 -14.00
CA SER A 71 -8.11 -6.27 -12.75
C SER A 71 -9.55 -6.49 -12.30
N ARG A 72 -10.50 -5.67 -12.75
CA ARG A 72 -11.92 -5.80 -12.41
C ARG A 72 -12.49 -7.11 -12.93
N ALA A 73 -12.10 -7.54 -14.13
CA ALA A 73 -12.51 -8.83 -14.67
C ALA A 73 -12.01 -10.01 -13.82
N VAL A 74 -10.74 -9.96 -13.37
CA VAL A 74 -10.18 -11.00 -12.48
C VAL A 74 -10.90 -11.00 -11.14
N ASN A 75 -11.16 -9.82 -10.56
CA ASN A 75 -11.92 -9.72 -9.32
C ASN A 75 -13.33 -10.31 -9.46
N LEU A 76 -14.05 -10.02 -10.56
CA LEU A 76 -15.36 -10.62 -10.83
C LEU A 76 -15.29 -12.14 -10.96
N VAL A 77 -14.24 -12.68 -11.60
CA VAL A 77 -14.02 -14.13 -11.68
C VAL A 77 -13.76 -14.72 -10.30
N VAL A 78 -12.89 -14.11 -9.48
CA VAL A 78 -12.58 -14.57 -8.13
C VAL A 78 -13.82 -14.56 -7.23
N VAL A 79 -14.61 -13.48 -7.27
CA VAL A 79 -15.88 -13.40 -6.54
C VAL A 79 -16.89 -14.42 -7.05
N GLY A 80 -16.99 -14.61 -8.36
CA GLY A 80 -17.85 -15.65 -8.96
C GLY A 80 -17.46 -17.06 -8.53
N LEU A 81 -16.16 -17.37 -8.52
CA LEU A 81 -15.65 -18.66 -8.03
C LEU A 81 -15.94 -18.86 -6.54
N PHE A 82 -15.83 -17.81 -5.73
CA PHE A 82 -16.22 -17.88 -4.33
C PHE A 82 -17.73 -18.13 -4.15
N VAL A 83 -18.57 -17.45 -4.93
CA VAL A 83 -20.03 -17.70 -4.93
C VAL A 83 -20.32 -19.16 -5.31
N LEU A 84 -19.68 -19.71 -6.34
CA LEU A 84 -19.82 -21.11 -6.74
C LEU A 84 -19.33 -22.06 -5.65
N TRP A 85 -18.20 -21.76 -5.01
CA TRP A 85 -17.69 -22.53 -3.88
C TRP A 85 -18.72 -22.58 -2.74
N GLN A 86 -19.34 -21.45 -2.39
CA GLN A 86 -20.35 -21.37 -1.33
C GLN A 86 -21.58 -22.25 -1.62
N GLN A 87 -21.89 -22.53 -2.89
CA GLN A 87 -23.00 -23.42 -3.27
C GLN A 87 -22.59 -24.91 -3.35
N SER A 88 -21.30 -25.21 -3.21
CA SER A 88 -20.80 -26.57 -3.40
C SER A 88 -21.05 -27.46 -2.18
N ALA A 89 -21.33 -28.74 -2.44
CA ALA A 89 -21.45 -29.74 -1.37
C ALA A 89 -20.15 -29.90 -0.57
N ALA A 90 -18.99 -29.62 -1.19
CA ALA A 90 -17.70 -29.64 -0.51
C ALA A 90 -17.58 -28.54 0.55
N ALA A 91 -17.96 -27.31 0.21
CA ALA A 91 -17.99 -26.20 1.16
C ALA A 91 -18.97 -26.47 2.30
N HIS A 92 -20.17 -26.96 1.99
CA HIS A 92 -21.17 -27.27 3.01
C HIS A 92 -20.68 -28.32 4.01
N ARG A 93 -20.04 -29.40 3.52
CA ARG A 93 -19.42 -30.43 4.38
C ARG A 93 -18.29 -29.86 5.23
N LEU A 94 -17.41 -29.05 4.65
CA LEU A 94 -16.31 -28.41 5.37
C LEU A 94 -16.85 -27.55 6.52
N TYR A 95 -17.84 -26.72 6.26
CA TYR A 95 -18.43 -25.81 7.24
C TYR A 95 -19.16 -26.55 8.36
N ALA A 96 -19.93 -27.59 8.02
CA ALA A 96 -20.56 -28.45 9.03
C ALA A 96 -19.51 -29.14 9.92
N GLU A 97 -18.43 -29.64 9.35
CA GLU A 97 -17.36 -30.30 10.09
C GLU A 97 -16.60 -29.33 11.01
N LEU A 98 -16.28 -28.13 10.51
CA LEU A 98 -15.60 -27.10 11.30
C LEU A 98 -16.46 -26.67 12.49
N ASP A 99 -17.76 -26.46 12.28
CA ASP A 99 -18.67 -26.09 13.35
C ASP A 99 -18.86 -27.23 14.36
N ALA A 100 -19.03 -28.48 13.89
CA ALA A 100 -19.18 -29.63 14.77
C ALA A 100 -17.93 -29.92 15.61
N ARG A 101 -16.72 -29.82 15.04
CA ARG A 101 -15.46 -30.10 15.74
C ARG A 101 -15.04 -28.98 16.67
N TYR A 102 -15.12 -27.74 16.20
CA TYR A 102 -14.50 -26.60 16.87
C TYR A 102 -15.52 -25.60 17.40
N GLY A 103 -16.72 -25.52 16.81
CA GLY A 103 -17.74 -24.54 17.16
C GLY A 103 -17.39 -23.14 16.66
N ALA A 104 -18.43 -22.35 16.38
CA ALA A 104 -18.33 -21.02 15.79
C ALA A 104 -17.28 -20.11 16.46
N ALA A 105 -17.23 -20.04 17.79
CA ALA A 105 -16.31 -19.13 18.50
C ALA A 105 -14.83 -19.45 18.22
N ARG A 106 -14.42 -20.73 18.28
CA ARG A 106 -13.03 -21.11 18.05
C ARG A 106 -12.64 -20.94 16.58
N VAL A 107 -13.56 -21.24 15.66
CA VAL A 107 -13.35 -21.04 14.22
C VAL A 107 -13.21 -19.55 13.88
N ASN A 108 -14.03 -18.68 14.45
CA ASN A 108 -13.96 -17.24 14.23
C ASN A 108 -12.63 -16.62 14.71
N VAL A 109 -12.04 -17.12 15.81
CA VAL A 109 -10.75 -16.62 16.29
C VAL A 109 -9.60 -17.30 15.58
N TRP A 110 -9.44 -18.61 15.77
CA TRP A 110 -8.27 -19.36 15.32
C TRP A 110 -8.33 -19.68 13.83
N GLY A 111 -9.51 -20.00 13.31
CA GLY A 111 -9.70 -20.26 11.88
C GLY A 111 -9.42 -19.01 11.06
N THR A 112 -10.02 -17.87 11.42
CA THR A 112 -9.75 -16.58 10.76
C THR A 112 -8.27 -16.21 10.86
N PHE A 113 -7.69 -16.26 12.06
CA PHE A 113 -6.28 -15.90 12.25
C PHE A 113 -5.34 -16.80 11.44
N ALA A 114 -5.56 -18.12 11.43
CA ALA A 114 -4.73 -19.04 10.67
C ALA A 114 -4.86 -18.79 9.16
N VAL A 115 -6.09 -18.66 8.65
CA VAL A 115 -6.34 -18.47 7.22
C VAL A 115 -5.74 -17.16 6.71
N THR A 116 -5.99 -16.03 7.38
CA THR A 116 -5.43 -14.74 6.96
C THR A 116 -3.92 -14.71 7.12
N SER A 117 -3.38 -15.25 8.23
CA SER A 117 -1.92 -15.24 8.45
C SER A 117 -1.18 -16.09 7.43
N VAL A 118 -1.65 -17.31 7.15
CA VAL A 118 -1.04 -18.18 6.14
C VAL A 118 -1.11 -17.51 4.77
N PHE A 119 -2.24 -16.89 4.44
CA PHE A 119 -2.41 -16.22 3.15
C PHE A 119 -1.45 -15.03 2.99
N PHE A 120 -1.37 -14.15 3.99
CA PHE A 120 -0.44 -13.01 4.03
C PHE A 120 1.00 -13.45 3.81
N TRP A 121 1.48 -14.42 4.60
CA TRP A 121 2.86 -14.89 4.52
C TRP A 121 3.14 -15.69 3.24
N ALA A 122 2.16 -16.44 2.71
CA ALA A 122 2.33 -17.15 1.46
C ALA A 122 2.51 -16.18 0.29
N TRP A 123 1.59 -15.22 0.11
CA TRP A 123 1.65 -14.27 -1.01
C TRP A 123 2.75 -13.23 -0.84
N GLY A 124 2.94 -12.72 0.37
CA GLY A 124 4.07 -11.86 0.69
C GLY A 124 5.41 -12.58 0.47
N GLY A 125 5.48 -13.87 0.81
CA GLY A 125 6.64 -14.73 0.55
C GLY A 125 6.94 -14.95 -0.93
N VAL A 126 5.92 -15.11 -1.77
CA VAL A 126 6.09 -15.19 -3.25
C VAL A 126 6.79 -13.94 -3.79
N PHE A 127 6.35 -12.75 -3.38
CA PHE A 127 6.98 -11.49 -3.80
C PHE A 127 8.35 -11.28 -3.15
N ALA A 128 8.51 -11.64 -1.88
CA ALA A 128 9.79 -11.57 -1.17
C ALA A 128 10.85 -12.45 -1.81
N LEU A 129 10.49 -13.67 -2.24
CA LEU A 129 11.39 -14.57 -2.96
C LEU A 129 11.90 -13.91 -4.25
N ALA A 130 10.99 -13.30 -5.01
CA ALA A 130 11.34 -12.60 -6.24
C ALA A 130 12.21 -11.36 -5.98
N ASP A 131 11.92 -10.58 -4.93
CA ASP A 131 12.71 -9.41 -4.57
C ASP A 131 14.14 -9.77 -4.12
N LEU A 132 14.28 -10.80 -3.29
CA LEU A 132 15.56 -11.20 -2.70
C LEU A 132 16.44 -11.96 -3.70
N THR A 133 15.85 -12.77 -4.58
CA THR A 133 16.61 -13.69 -5.46
C THR A 133 16.59 -13.30 -6.93
N GLY A 134 15.68 -12.41 -7.36
CA GLY A 134 15.39 -12.18 -8.77
C GLY A 134 14.71 -13.36 -9.47
N ARG A 135 14.21 -14.35 -8.71
CA ARG A 135 13.54 -15.55 -9.24
C ARG A 135 12.17 -15.76 -8.58
N PRO A 136 11.18 -16.30 -9.31
CA PRO A 136 11.28 -16.75 -10.70
C PRO A 136 11.26 -15.58 -11.70
N ARG A 137 12.03 -15.70 -12.80
CA ARG A 137 12.18 -14.63 -13.80
C ARG A 137 10.85 -14.21 -14.44
N TRP A 138 9.89 -15.12 -14.56
CA TRP A 138 8.56 -14.82 -15.11
C TRP A 138 7.77 -13.84 -14.24
N LEU A 139 8.05 -13.80 -12.94
CA LEU A 139 7.46 -12.86 -11.97
C LEU A 139 8.30 -11.59 -11.92
N PHE A 140 9.62 -11.75 -11.79
CA PHE A 140 10.56 -10.62 -11.65
C PHE A 140 10.49 -9.60 -12.80
N ARG A 141 10.12 -10.04 -14.02
CA ARG A 141 9.92 -9.16 -15.18
C ARG A 141 8.83 -8.08 -15.00
N PHE A 142 7.94 -8.26 -14.03
CA PHE A 142 6.86 -7.33 -13.70
C PHE A 142 7.21 -6.38 -12.55
N LYS A 143 8.43 -6.47 -11.99
CA LYS A 143 8.87 -5.55 -10.94
C LYS A 143 8.99 -4.14 -11.51
N THR A 144 8.32 -3.20 -10.88
CA THR A 144 8.32 -1.77 -11.23
C THR A 144 9.69 -1.16 -10.99
N GLN A 145 10.32 -1.46 -9.85
CA GLN A 145 11.63 -0.95 -9.47
C GLN A 145 12.63 -2.11 -9.25
N PRO A 146 13.08 -2.84 -10.28
CA PRO A 146 13.91 -4.06 -10.10
C PRO A 146 15.33 -3.77 -9.59
N PHE A 147 15.68 -2.49 -9.59
CA PHE A 147 17.00 -1.98 -9.30
C PHE A 147 17.04 -1.31 -7.91
N VAL A 148 15.90 -0.93 -7.33
CA VAL A 148 15.82 -0.53 -5.94
C VAL A 148 15.43 -1.76 -5.12
N ARG A 149 16.33 -2.24 -4.27
CA ARG A 149 16.11 -3.46 -3.49
C ARG A 149 16.26 -3.21 -2.01
N VAL A 150 15.34 -3.77 -1.24
CA VAL A 150 15.44 -3.83 0.21
C VAL A 150 16.41 -4.96 0.59
N PRO A 151 17.48 -4.67 1.35
CA PRO A 151 18.43 -5.70 1.78
C PRO A 151 17.76 -6.70 2.72
N ALA A 152 18.27 -7.94 2.75
CA ALA A 152 17.69 -9.03 3.54
C ALA A 152 17.47 -8.68 5.03
N ARG A 153 18.38 -7.89 5.62
CA ARG A 153 18.24 -7.41 7.00
C ARG A 153 17.00 -6.55 7.21
N GLU A 154 16.70 -5.66 6.27
CA GLU A 154 15.51 -4.81 6.34
C GLU A 154 14.23 -5.59 6.01
N TYR A 155 14.31 -6.54 5.09
CA TYR A 155 13.24 -7.51 4.87
C TYR A 155 12.90 -8.29 6.15
N ALA A 156 13.91 -8.75 6.89
CA ALA A 156 13.72 -9.41 8.18
C ALA A 156 13.09 -8.48 9.22
N TRP A 157 13.45 -7.18 9.20
CA TRP A 157 12.83 -6.17 10.06
C TRP A 157 11.35 -5.93 9.72
N ILE A 158 11.03 -5.81 8.43
CA ILE A 158 9.65 -5.74 7.92
C ILE A 158 8.87 -6.95 8.45
N CYS A 159 9.40 -8.16 8.26
CA CYS A 159 8.76 -9.38 8.74
C CYS A 159 8.53 -9.37 10.26
N LEU A 160 9.51 -8.92 11.05
CA LEU A 160 9.39 -8.85 12.51
C LEU A 160 8.27 -7.90 12.96
N VAL A 161 8.18 -6.73 12.33
CA VAL A 161 7.12 -5.75 12.63
C VAL A 161 5.75 -6.26 12.15
N SER A 162 5.67 -6.86 10.97
CA SER A 162 4.45 -7.49 10.47
C SER A 162 3.98 -8.62 11.38
N LEU A 163 4.89 -9.47 11.85
CA LEU A 163 4.59 -10.53 12.82
C LEU A 163 4.12 -9.97 14.16
N ARG A 164 4.77 -8.90 14.65
CA ARG A 164 4.33 -8.17 15.86
C ARG A 164 2.89 -7.68 15.69
N ASN A 165 2.59 -7.01 14.58
CA ASN A 165 1.25 -6.50 14.31
C ASN A 165 0.21 -7.63 14.19
N GLN A 166 0.58 -8.74 13.55
CA GLN A 166 -0.30 -9.91 13.45
C GLN A 166 -0.57 -10.57 14.82
N VAL A 167 0.47 -10.88 15.59
CA VAL A 167 0.34 -11.66 16.85
C VAL A 167 -0.09 -10.80 18.03
N LEU A 168 0.40 -9.56 18.15
CA LEU A 168 0.16 -8.71 19.31
C LEU A 168 -0.99 -7.72 19.10
N VAL A 169 -1.52 -7.58 17.89
CA VAL A 169 -2.62 -6.66 17.58
C VAL A 169 -3.80 -7.39 16.95
N ALA A 170 -3.62 -8.01 15.78
CA ALA A 170 -4.72 -8.64 15.06
C ALA A 170 -5.33 -9.83 15.82
N LEU A 171 -4.51 -10.72 16.40
CA LEU A 171 -4.99 -11.86 17.17
C LEU A 171 -5.73 -11.46 18.46
N PRO A 172 -5.20 -10.60 19.34
CA PRO A 172 -5.93 -10.11 20.51
C PRO A 172 -7.23 -9.39 20.14
N LEU A 173 -7.22 -8.59 19.06
CA LEU A 173 -8.43 -7.93 18.60
C LEU A 173 -9.48 -8.94 18.11
N ALA A 174 -9.09 -9.96 17.35
CA ALA A 174 -10.00 -11.03 16.92
C ALA A 174 -10.58 -11.80 18.13
N ALA A 175 -9.74 -12.11 19.13
CA ALA A 175 -10.16 -12.77 20.35
C ALA A 175 -11.11 -11.90 21.20
N ALA A 176 -10.83 -10.60 21.31
CA ALA A 176 -11.69 -9.64 21.99
C ALA A 176 -13.05 -9.52 21.28
N MET A 177 -13.06 -9.40 19.95
CA MET A 177 -14.30 -9.31 19.18
C MET A 177 -15.16 -10.57 19.32
N ALA A 178 -14.56 -11.76 19.35
CA ALA A 178 -15.30 -13.01 19.59
C ALA A 178 -15.85 -13.14 21.01
N ARG A 179 -15.37 -12.33 21.97
CA ARG A 179 -15.89 -12.26 23.35
C ARG A 179 -16.97 -11.19 23.51
N LEU A 180 -16.85 -10.08 22.78
CA LEU A 180 -17.73 -8.91 22.89
C LEU A 180 -18.95 -8.98 21.97
N ALA A 181 -18.87 -9.76 20.88
CA ALA A 181 -19.94 -9.93 19.92
C ALA A 181 -20.22 -11.41 19.67
N ALA A 182 -21.44 -11.71 19.21
CA ALA A 182 -21.77 -13.06 18.78
C ALA A 182 -20.84 -13.49 17.63
N PRO A 183 -20.23 -14.69 17.69
CA PRO A 183 -19.39 -15.19 16.62
C PRO A 183 -20.22 -15.36 15.34
N ARG A 184 -19.58 -15.19 14.18
CA ARG A 184 -20.25 -15.43 12.91
C ARG A 184 -20.63 -16.91 12.80
N PRO A 185 -21.84 -17.24 12.33
CA PRO A 185 -22.22 -18.63 12.15
C PRO A 185 -21.26 -19.31 11.16
N VAL A 186 -20.92 -20.56 11.47
CA VAL A 186 -20.08 -21.41 10.63
C VAL A 186 -20.91 -22.47 9.94
N HIS A 187 -21.97 -22.98 10.57
CA HIS A 187 -22.83 -24.00 9.96
C HIS A 187 -23.38 -23.58 8.59
N PRO A 188 -23.44 -24.47 7.58
CA PRO A 188 -23.89 -24.13 6.23
C PRO A 188 -25.35 -23.65 6.15
N SER A 189 -26.20 -23.94 7.14
CA SER A 189 -27.58 -23.44 7.17
C SER A 189 -27.70 -21.92 7.25
N ALA A 190 -26.63 -21.24 7.64
CA ALA A 190 -26.56 -19.77 7.71
C ALA A 190 -25.89 -19.15 6.48
N LEU A 191 -25.55 -19.94 5.44
CA LEU A 191 -24.99 -19.40 4.21
C LEU A 191 -26.02 -18.54 3.48
N PRO A 192 -25.63 -17.35 3.01
CA PRO A 192 -26.53 -16.55 2.20
C PRO A 192 -26.60 -17.06 0.76
N GLY A 193 -27.64 -16.62 0.05
CA GLY A 193 -27.79 -16.89 -1.37
C GLY A 193 -26.69 -16.24 -2.23
N PRO A 194 -26.56 -16.65 -3.51
CA PRO A 194 -25.53 -16.12 -4.42
C PRO A 194 -25.56 -14.60 -4.59
N ALA A 195 -26.74 -14.01 -4.80
CA ALA A 195 -26.89 -12.57 -5.00
C ALA A 195 -26.50 -11.77 -3.75
N GLN A 196 -26.90 -12.25 -2.57
CA GLN A 196 -26.52 -11.65 -1.30
C GLN A 196 -25.01 -11.78 -1.08
N THR A 197 -24.41 -12.94 -1.37
CA THR A 197 -22.95 -13.14 -1.28
C THR A 197 -22.19 -12.10 -2.12
N PHE A 198 -22.60 -11.92 -3.38
CA PHE A 198 -21.98 -10.93 -4.27
C PHE A 198 -22.18 -9.49 -3.76
N ALA A 199 -23.40 -9.15 -3.35
CA ALA A 199 -23.72 -7.81 -2.84
C ALA A 199 -22.92 -7.48 -1.57
N THR A 200 -22.73 -8.44 -0.67
CA THR A 200 -21.92 -8.29 0.53
C THR A 200 -20.46 -7.97 0.20
N VAL A 201 -19.85 -8.65 -0.78
CA VAL A 201 -18.46 -8.36 -1.19
C VAL A 201 -18.32 -6.93 -1.75
N VAL A 202 -19.29 -6.49 -2.56
CA VAL A 202 -19.32 -5.11 -3.07
C VAL A 202 -19.47 -4.11 -1.92
N PHE A 203 -20.39 -4.38 -1.00
CA PHE A 203 -20.60 -3.56 0.19
C PHE A 203 -19.34 -3.44 1.04
N ASP A 204 -18.66 -4.56 1.34
CA ASP A 204 -17.43 -4.57 2.13
C ASP A 204 -16.30 -3.78 1.46
N THR A 205 -16.20 -3.87 0.13
CA THR A 205 -15.22 -3.10 -0.65
C THR A 205 -15.48 -1.60 -0.53
N LEU A 206 -16.76 -1.18 -0.59
CA LEU A 206 -17.14 0.22 -0.41
C LEU A 206 -16.93 0.70 1.03
N CYS A 207 -17.23 -0.13 2.03
CA CYS A 207 -16.93 0.17 3.42
C CYS A 207 -15.42 0.36 3.64
N THR A 208 -14.61 -0.49 3.04
CA THR A 208 -13.15 -0.38 3.08
C THR A 208 -12.66 0.90 2.42
N GLU A 209 -13.18 1.23 1.23
CA GLU A 209 -12.87 2.49 0.54
C GLU A 209 -13.17 3.70 1.44
N VAL A 210 -14.35 3.74 2.07
CA VAL A 210 -14.75 4.83 2.96
C VAL A 210 -13.85 4.91 4.19
N GLY A 211 -13.73 3.80 4.93
CA GLY A 211 -12.97 3.77 6.18
C GLY A 211 -11.50 4.11 5.96
N PHE A 212 -10.88 3.48 4.95
CA PHE A 212 -9.45 3.64 4.70
C PHE A 212 -9.14 5.04 4.21
N TYR A 213 -9.90 5.57 3.23
CA TYR A 213 -9.67 6.90 2.68
C TYR A 213 -9.63 7.98 3.76
N TYR A 214 -10.61 8.01 4.66
CA TYR A 214 -10.68 9.05 5.69
C TYR A 214 -9.60 8.88 6.76
N VAL A 215 -9.36 7.66 7.25
CA VAL A 215 -8.31 7.42 8.26
C VAL A 215 -6.94 7.73 7.67
N HIS A 216 -6.65 7.25 6.47
CA HIS A 216 -5.38 7.44 5.80
C HIS A 216 -5.10 8.92 5.56
N ARG A 217 -6.07 9.66 5.00
CA ARG A 217 -5.96 11.11 4.82
C ARG A 217 -5.78 11.86 6.15
N PHE A 218 -6.45 11.42 7.21
CA PHE A 218 -6.31 12.02 8.53
C PHE A 218 -4.92 11.77 9.13
N PHE A 219 -4.36 10.58 8.93
CA PHE A 219 -3.00 10.24 9.37
C PHE A 219 -1.91 10.96 8.59
N HIS A 220 -2.20 11.43 7.37
CA HIS A 220 -1.34 12.37 6.64
C HIS A 220 -1.38 13.82 7.16
N SER A 221 -2.21 14.14 8.16
CA SER A 221 -2.18 15.45 8.79
C SER A 221 -0.86 15.71 9.51
N ARG A 222 -0.44 16.98 9.57
CA ARG A 222 0.83 17.42 10.17
C ARG A 222 1.05 16.88 11.59
N ALA A 223 -0.01 16.75 12.38
CA ALA A 223 0.06 16.31 13.78
C ALA A 223 0.24 14.79 13.91
N LEU A 224 -0.27 14.00 12.96
CA LEU A 224 -0.34 12.55 13.07
C LEU A 224 0.68 11.82 12.22
N TYR A 225 1.08 12.40 11.07
CA TYR A 225 1.98 11.76 10.11
C TYR A 225 3.28 11.31 10.79
N GLY A 226 3.98 12.24 11.44
CA GLY A 226 5.25 11.93 12.11
C GLY A 226 5.13 10.90 13.22
N ARG A 227 3.95 10.76 13.84
CA ARG A 227 3.72 9.88 15.00
C ARG A 227 3.28 8.49 14.60
N PHE A 228 2.41 8.37 13.61
CA PHE A 228 1.71 7.12 13.33
C PHE A 228 2.02 6.57 11.94
N HIS A 229 2.21 7.41 10.92
CA HIS A 229 2.22 6.99 9.52
C HIS A 229 3.58 7.12 8.82
N LYS A 230 4.52 7.89 9.40
CA LYS A 230 5.86 8.05 8.86
C LYS A 230 6.63 6.72 8.75
N GLN A 231 6.37 5.78 9.67
CA GLN A 231 6.97 4.45 9.61
C GLN A 231 6.52 3.69 8.35
N HIS A 232 5.25 3.81 7.96
CA HIS A 232 4.73 3.16 6.76
C HIS A 232 5.43 3.63 5.49
N HIS A 233 5.76 4.92 5.42
CA HIS A 233 6.49 5.56 4.31
C HIS A 233 8.02 5.42 4.42
N GLU A 234 8.55 4.57 5.31
CA GLU A 234 9.99 4.45 5.53
C GLU A 234 10.73 3.83 4.33
N PHE A 235 10.07 2.91 3.61
CA PHE A 235 10.66 2.22 2.47
C PHE A 235 10.12 2.79 1.16
N THR A 236 11.01 3.37 0.36
CA THR A 236 10.67 3.85 -0.99
C THR A 236 10.62 2.71 -2.00
N ALA A 237 11.39 1.65 -1.77
CA ALA A 237 11.32 0.45 -2.56
C ALA A 237 10.08 -0.37 -2.17
N PRO A 238 9.19 -0.70 -3.11
CA PRO A 238 7.94 -1.39 -2.81
C PRO A 238 8.20 -2.83 -2.37
N VAL A 239 7.61 -3.21 -1.23
CA VAL A 239 7.69 -4.54 -0.61
C VAL A 239 6.29 -4.98 -0.20
N GLY A 240 5.82 -6.12 -0.71
CA GLY A 240 4.44 -6.59 -0.45
C GLY A 240 4.15 -6.83 1.04
N LEU A 241 5.12 -7.37 1.78
CA LEU A 241 5.02 -7.57 3.24
C LEU A 241 4.97 -6.25 4.02
N ALA A 242 5.45 -5.14 3.44
CA ALA A 242 5.41 -3.82 4.07
C ALA A 242 3.98 -3.24 4.16
N ALA A 243 2.99 -3.89 3.52
CA ALA A 243 1.57 -3.59 3.71
C ALA A 243 1.13 -3.57 5.19
N THR A 244 1.83 -4.31 6.06
CA THR A 244 1.60 -4.32 7.51
C THR A 244 2.80 -3.80 8.32
N TYR A 245 3.80 -3.23 7.66
CA TYR A 245 4.89 -2.51 8.30
C TYR A 245 4.42 -1.11 8.71
N CYS A 246 3.92 -1.00 9.93
CA CYS A 246 3.40 0.25 10.45
C CYS A 246 3.40 0.26 11.98
N THR A 247 3.03 1.41 12.56
CA THR A 247 2.81 1.50 14.01
C THR A 247 1.60 0.65 14.44
N VAL A 248 1.52 0.28 15.72
CA VAL A 248 0.35 -0.46 16.26
C VAL A 248 -0.94 0.32 16.04
N THR A 249 -0.91 1.63 16.30
CA THR A 249 -2.06 2.52 16.11
C THR A 249 -2.50 2.53 14.66
N GLU A 250 -1.55 2.69 13.73
CA GLU A 250 -1.88 2.64 12.31
C GLU A 250 -2.43 1.28 11.89
N HIS A 251 -1.86 0.18 12.39
CA HIS A 251 -2.35 -1.15 12.06
C HIS A 251 -3.83 -1.32 12.47
N VAL A 252 -4.20 -0.88 13.68
CA VAL A 252 -5.60 -0.93 14.14
C VAL A 252 -6.51 -0.09 13.24
N PHE A 253 -6.18 1.18 13.07
CA PHE A 253 -7.11 2.14 12.47
C PHE A 253 -7.11 2.18 10.95
N SER A 254 -5.99 1.89 10.29
CA SER A 254 -5.89 1.85 8.83
C SER A 254 -6.09 0.44 8.29
N ASN A 255 -5.46 -0.58 8.88
CA ASN A 255 -5.42 -1.91 8.27
C ASN A 255 -6.52 -2.86 8.76
N LEU A 256 -6.95 -2.75 10.02
CA LEU A 256 -7.91 -3.68 10.60
C LEU A 256 -9.34 -3.11 10.57
N VAL A 257 -9.57 -1.93 11.15
CA VAL A 257 -10.92 -1.37 11.29
C VAL A 257 -11.62 -1.13 9.95
N PRO A 258 -10.99 -0.48 8.94
CA PRO A 258 -11.64 -0.25 7.65
C PRO A 258 -11.99 -1.54 6.92
N ASN A 259 -11.07 -2.51 6.92
CA ASN A 259 -11.28 -3.82 6.29
C ASN A 259 -12.35 -4.65 7.00
N ALA A 260 -12.54 -4.44 8.32
CA ALA A 260 -13.58 -5.09 9.10
C ALA A 260 -14.92 -4.35 9.08
N LEU A 261 -14.97 -3.10 8.60
CA LEU A 261 -16.14 -2.23 8.74
C LEU A 261 -17.41 -2.83 8.15
N GLY A 262 -17.34 -3.38 6.94
CA GLY A 262 -18.49 -4.05 6.32
C GLY A 262 -19.00 -5.23 7.15
N THR A 263 -18.06 -6.03 7.69
CA THR A 263 -18.38 -7.15 8.59
C THR A 263 -18.98 -6.73 9.92
N ILE A 264 -18.62 -5.57 10.44
CA ILE A 264 -19.19 -5.00 11.66
C ILE A 264 -20.63 -4.53 11.40
N LEU A 265 -20.88 -3.91 10.24
CA LEU A 265 -22.16 -3.28 9.92
C LEU A 265 -23.26 -4.28 9.54
N VAL A 266 -22.92 -5.40 8.88
CA VAL A 266 -23.92 -6.40 8.47
C VAL A 266 -23.54 -7.82 8.90
N PRO A 267 -24.52 -8.71 9.14
CA PRO A 267 -24.25 -10.12 9.42
C PRO A 267 -23.49 -10.80 8.27
N HIS A 268 -22.59 -11.70 8.63
CA HIS A 268 -21.76 -12.47 7.72
C HIS A 268 -21.75 -13.91 8.15
N HIS A 269 -21.71 -14.85 7.20
CA HIS A 269 -21.18 -16.18 7.46
C HIS A 269 -19.65 -16.09 7.63
N TRP A 270 -19.07 -16.93 8.48
CA TRP A 270 -17.63 -16.92 8.75
C TRP A 270 -16.77 -17.01 7.48
N SER A 271 -17.18 -17.81 6.48
CA SER A 271 -16.44 -17.95 5.23
C SER A 271 -16.48 -16.69 4.37
N GLN A 272 -17.58 -15.95 4.38
CA GLN A 272 -17.68 -14.66 3.69
C GLN A 272 -16.76 -13.62 4.32
N GLN A 273 -16.75 -13.55 5.65
CA GLN A 273 -15.83 -12.68 6.38
C GLN A 273 -14.37 -13.01 6.00
N CYS A 274 -13.99 -14.28 6.04
CA CYS A 274 -12.64 -14.70 5.65
C CYS A 274 -12.34 -14.33 4.20
N PHE A 275 -13.26 -14.61 3.27
CA PHE A 275 -13.08 -14.26 1.86
C PHE A 275 -12.87 -12.75 1.67
N THR A 276 -13.70 -11.90 2.30
CA THR A 276 -13.54 -10.45 2.25
C THR A 276 -12.15 -10.03 2.75
N PHE A 277 -11.70 -10.56 3.89
CA PHE A 277 -10.38 -10.23 4.43
C PHE A 277 -9.25 -10.65 3.49
N LEU A 278 -9.29 -11.86 2.94
CA LEU A 278 -8.29 -12.34 1.98
C LEU A 278 -8.31 -11.51 0.68
N PHE A 279 -9.49 -11.16 0.18
CA PHE A 279 -9.66 -10.39 -1.04
C PHE A 279 -9.06 -8.98 -0.90
N LEU A 280 -9.36 -8.28 0.20
CA LEU A 280 -8.82 -6.97 0.50
C LEU A 280 -7.32 -7.02 0.78
N GLU A 281 -6.87 -7.98 1.59
CA GLU A 281 -5.45 -8.18 1.92
C GLU A 281 -4.62 -8.46 0.67
N PHE A 282 -5.10 -9.30 -0.25
CA PHE A 282 -4.41 -9.55 -1.51
C PHE A 282 -4.29 -8.27 -2.36
N GLY A 283 -5.34 -7.45 -2.39
CA GLY A 283 -5.32 -6.14 -3.05
C GLY A 283 -4.25 -5.22 -2.46
N THR A 284 -4.17 -5.14 -1.13
CA THR A 284 -3.15 -4.34 -0.43
C THR A 284 -1.75 -4.88 -0.69
N ILE A 285 -1.52 -6.20 -0.63
CA ILE A 285 -0.23 -6.81 -0.95
C ILE A 285 0.16 -6.46 -2.38
N CYS A 286 -0.75 -6.57 -3.36
CA CYS A 286 -0.47 -6.21 -4.76
C CYS A 286 -0.07 -4.73 -4.87
N ALA A 287 -0.81 -3.83 -4.23
CA ALA A 287 -0.52 -2.39 -4.24
C ALA A 287 0.86 -2.03 -3.66
N HIS A 288 1.36 -2.80 -2.68
CA HIS A 288 2.67 -2.59 -2.06
C HIS A 288 3.80 -3.42 -2.68
N SER A 289 3.46 -4.47 -3.44
CA SER A 289 4.43 -5.47 -3.91
C SER A 289 5.49 -4.88 -4.85
N GLY A 290 5.14 -3.81 -5.56
CA GLY A 290 5.97 -3.30 -6.65
C GLY A 290 5.92 -4.19 -7.89
N TYR A 291 4.94 -5.10 -7.99
CA TYR A 291 4.77 -5.98 -9.13
C TYR A 291 3.48 -5.64 -9.87
N ASN A 292 3.66 -5.17 -11.10
CA ASN A 292 2.56 -4.84 -11.98
C ASN A 292 2.18 -6.03 -12.85
N ILE A 293 1.51 -7.03 -12.26
CA ILE A 293 1.16 -8.27 -12.95
C ILE A 293 -0.13 -8.10 -13.74
N PRO A 294 -0.20 -8.57 -15.01
CA PRO A 294 -1.43 -8.56 -15.79
C PRO A 294 -2.63 -9.14 -15.05
N GLY A 295 -3.70 -8.36 -14.96
CA GLY A 295 -4.95 -8.76 -14.31
C GLY A 295 -4.96 -8.63 -12.78
N LEU A 296 -3.85 -8.27 -12.14
CA LEU A 296 -3.83 -7.91 -10.73
C LEU A 296 -3.98 -6.38 -10.54
N PRO A 297 -4.36 -5.92 -9.33
CA PRO A 297 -4.38 -4.50 -9.02
C PRO A 297 -3.03 -3.83 -9.30
N SER A 298 -3.09 -2.66 -9.94
CA SER A 298 -1.91 -1.83 -10.20
C SER A 298 -1.43 -1.15 -8.92
N ASN A 299 -0.13 -1.19 -8.68
CA ASN A 299 0.55 -0.45 -7.61
C ASN A 299 0.70 1.06 -7.92
N LEU A 300 0.56 1.50 -9.17
CA LEU A 300 0.94 2.86 -9.59
C LEU A 300 0.23 3.98 -8.80
N GLN A 301 -1.06 3.81 -8.49
CA GLN A 301 -1.80 4.80 -7.72
C GLN A 301 -1.20 4.99 -6.32
N HIS A 302 -0.83 3.89 -5.68
CA HIS A 302 -0.24 3.85 -4.35
C HIS A 302 1.23 4.30 -4.36
N ASP A 303 2.00 3.90 -5.37
CA ASP A 303 3.37 4.39 -5.57
C ASP A 303 3.38 5.91 -5.78
N PHE A 304 2.42 6.44 -6.55
CA PHE A 304 2.25 7.90 -6.71
C PHE A 304 1.90 8.57 -5.38
N HIS A 305 1.10 7.92 -4.53
CA HIS A 305 0.81 8.42 -3.18
C HIS A 305 2.07 8.53 -2.32
N HIS A 306 2.92 7.50 -2.30
CA HIS A 306 4.21 7.55 -1.59
C HIS A 306 5.15 8.65 -2.09
N PHE A 307 5.02 9.03 -3.36
CA PHE A 307 5.77 10.16 -3.92
C PHE A 307 5.16 11.52 -3.57
N ALA A 308 3.84 11.68 -3.74
CA ALA A 308 3.16 12.97 -3.62
C ALA A 308 2.80 13.34 -2.17
N PHE A 309 2.58 12.35 -1.30
CA PHE A 309 2.17 12.44 0.11
C PHE A 309 0.82 13.12 0.40
N ASP A 310 0.17 13.77 -0.57
CA ASP A 310 -1.03 14.58 -0.35
C ASP A 310 -2.24 14.22 -1.24
N GLU A 311 -2.15 13.13 -1.99
CA GLU A 311 -3.19 12.65 -2.92
C GLU A 311 -3.23 11.11 -2.97
N ASN A 312 -4.29 10.54 -3.56
CA ASN A 312 -4.53 9.10 -3.73
C ASN A 312 -4.59 8.31 -2.40
N PHE A 313 -5.45 8.72 -1.47
CA PHE A 313 -5.57 8.11 -0.15
C PHE A 313 -6.38 6.80 -0.15
N GLY A 314 -7.33 6.64 -1.07
CA GLY A 314 -8.27 5.51 -1.11
C GLY A 314 -7.70 4.31 -1.85
N PRO A 315 -8.08 3.07 -1.46
CA PRO A 315 -7.58 1.85 -2.11
C PRO A 315 -8.09 1.68 -3.56
N THR A 316 -9.29 2.18 -3.88
CA THR A 316 -9.87 2.10 -5.24
C THR A 316 -9.82 3.42 -6.01
N GLY A 317 -9.48 4.52 -5.32
CA GLY A 317 -9.49 5.89 -5.86
C GLY A 317 -10.89 6.44 -6.13
N LEU A 318 -11.95 5.80 -5.63
CA LEU A 318 -13.32 6.28 -5.79
C LEU A 318 -13.53 7.57 -4.99
N LEU A 319 -13.16 7.57 -3.72
CA LEU A 319 -13.30 8.75 -2.87
C LEU A 319 -12.26 9.82 -3.21
N ASP A 320 -11.11 9.46 -3.76
CA ASP A 320 -10.17 10.46 -4.25
C ASP A 320 -10.74 11.25 -5.43
N ARG A 321 -11.40 10.56 -6.38
CA ARG A 321 -12.12 11.23 -7.46
C ARG A 321 -13.24 12.12 -6.93
N LEU A 322 -14.01 11.62 -5.96
CA LEU A 322 -15.13 12.37 -5.38
C LEU A 322 -14.67 13.65 -4.67
N HIS A 323 -13.58 13.58 -3.93
CA HIS A 323 -13.05 14.72 -3.16
C HIS A 323 -12.01 15.55 -3.94
N GLY A 324 -11.65 15.13 -5.15
CA GLY A 324 -10.61 15.77 -5.96
C GLY A 324 -9.21 15.68 -5.35
N THR A 325 -8.89 14.60 -4.64
CA THR A 325 -7.55 14.31 -4.07
C THR A 325 -6.75 13.37 -4.96
N ASN A 326 -6.92 13.45 -6.28
CA ASN A 326 -6.12 12.73 -7.28
C ASN A 326 -5.81 13.59 -8.52
N LYS A 327 -5.84 14.92 -8.39
CA LYS A 327 -5.70 15.85 -9.51
C LYS A 327 -4.32 15.75 -10.16
N LYS A 328 -3.24 15.70 -9.38
CA LYS A 328 -1.88 15.55 -9.89
C LYS A 328 -1.75 14.23 -10.61
N TYR A 329 -2.21 13.14 -9.97
CA TYR A 329 -2.17 11.81 -10.56
C TYR A 329 -2.94 11.74 -11.89
N ALA A 330 -4.16 12.27 -11.93
CA ALA A 330 -5.00 12.29 -13.13
C ALA A 330 -4.38 13.12 -14.26
N ALA A 331 -3.83 14.31 -13.94
CA ALA A 331 -3.15 15.16 -14.91
C ALA A 331 -1.89 14.47 -15.46
N THR A 332 -1.07 13.89 -14.59
CA THR A 332 0.14 13.14 -14.97
C THR A 332 -0.19 11.97 -15.87
N MET A 333 -1.22 11.17 -15.55
CA MET A 333 -1.66 10.07 -16.40
C MET A 333 -2.23 10.55 -17.73
N SER A 334 -3.02 11.63 -17.73
CA SER A 334 -3.58 12.19 -18.97
C SER A 334 -2.50 12.73 -19.90
N GLU A 335 -1.49 13.42 -19.38
CA GLU A 335 -0.35 13.92 -20.16
C GLU A 335 0.44 12.75 -20.76
N ALA A 336 0.71 11.73 -19.95
CA ALA A 336 1.45 10.56 -20.40
C ALA A 336 0.71 9.80 -21.50
N LEU A 337 -0.61 9.59 -21.33
CA LEU A 337 -1.46 8.97 -22.35
C LEU A 337 -1.47 9.76 -23.67
N ALA A 338 -1.55 11.09 -23.60
CA ALA A 338 -1.53 11.93 -24.79
C ALA A 338 -0.19 11.82 -25.55
N ARG A 339 0.92 11.62 -24.84
CA ARG A 339 2.27 11.47 -25.44
C ARG A 339 2.56 10.07 -25.96
N THR A 340 1.73 9.10 -25.61
CA THR A 340 1.90 7.70 -26.01
C THR A 340 0.77 7.22 -26.91
N ASP A 341 0.06 8.14 -27.57
CA ASP A 341 -1.04 7.85 -28.47
C ASP A 341 -2.15 6.99 -27.83
N GLY A 342 -2.37 7.18 -26.52
CA GLY A 342 -3.34 6.43 -25.73
C GLY A 342 -2.86 5.06 -25.25
N ASP A 343 -1.59 4.69 -25.50
CA ASP A 343 -0.99 3.47 -24.97
C ASP A 343 -0.79 3.61 -23.46
N GLU A 344 -1.67 2.98 -22.68
CA GLU A 344 -1.64 2.98 -21.21
C GLU A 344 -0.33 2.42 -20.64
N GLU A 345 0.28 1.43 -21.30
CA GLU A 345 1.50 0.81 -20.80
C GLU A 345 2.67 1.77 -20.93
N ARG A 346 2.85 2.33 -22.12
CA ARG A 346 3.87 3.36 -22.37
C ARG A 346 3.65 4.58 -21.49
N ALA A 347 2.40 4.99 -21.28
CA ALA A 347 2.06 6.11 -20.42
C ALA A 347 2.52 5.84 -18.98
N ARG A 348 2.21 4.67 -18.44
CA ARG A 348 2.63 4.28 -17.08
C ARG A 348 4.14 4.22 -16.95
N ASN A 349 4.84 3.61 -17.91
CA ASN A 349 6.30 3.56 -17.91
C ASN A 349 6.90 4.97 -17.93
N MET A 350 6.36 5.88 -18.74
CA MET A 350 6.77 7.27 -18.78
C MET A 350 6.57 7.99 -17.43
N VAL A 351 5.44 7.74 -16.75
CA VAL A 351 5.19 8.31 -15.42
C VAL A 351 6.21 7.79 -14.40
N LEU A 352 6.45 6.48 -14.38
CA LEU A 352 7.41 5.86 -13.48
C LEU A 352 8.84 6.39 -13.70
N GLU A 353 9.26 6.52 -14.97
CA GLU A 353 10.54 7.14 -15.34
C GLU A 353 10.66 8.57 -14.81
N ARG A 354 9.62 9.38 -14.97
CA ARG A 354 9.62 10.77 -14.52
C ARG A 354 9.66 10.88 -13.00
N LEU A 355 8.92 10.04 -12.29
CA LEU A 355 8.95 10.00 -10.83
C LEU A 355 10.34 9.64 -10.30
N ALA A 356 11.01 8.66 -10.93
CA ALA A 356 12.39 8.31 -10.61
C ALA A 356 13.34 9.50 -10.74
N GLN A 357 13.24 10.24 -11.86
CA GLN A 357 14.07 11.41 -12.12
C GLN A 357 13.89 12.50 -11.05
N ILE A 358 12.64 12.75 -10.63
CA ILE A 358 12.36 13.75 -9.60
C ILE A 358 12.93 13.32 -8.25
N GLU A 359 12.77 12.05 -7.87
CA GLU A 359 13.34 11.50 -6.63
C GLU A 359 14.87 11.69 -6.60
N VAL A 360 15.57 11.38 -7.71
CA VAL A 360 17.02 11.57 -7.82
C VAL A 360 17.42 13.03 -7.63
N ALA A 361 16.72 13.95 -8.30
CA ALA A 361 17.02 15.38 -8.21
C ALA A 361 16.83 15.91 -6.78
N ALA A 362 15.75 15.49 -6.11
CA ALA A 362 15.50 15.86 -4.71
C ALA A 362 16.59 15.34 -3.77
N ASP A 363 17.07 14.11 -3.99
CA ASP A 363 18.17 13.52 -3.23
C ASP A 363 19.49 14.26 -3.41
N GLU A 364 19.80 14.69 -4.64
CA GLU A 364 21.00 15.48 -4.95
C GLU A 364 20.96 16.86 -4.29
N GLU A 365 19.82 17.55 -4.37
CA GLU A 365 19.61 18.85 -3.71
C GLU A 365 19.76 18.72 -2.18
N ALA A 366 19.21 17.66 -1.59
CA ALA A 366 19.31 17.40 -0.15
C ALA A 366 20.75 17.09 0.31
N LYS A 367 21.60 16.54 -0.57
CA LYS A 367 23.03 16.33 -0.28
C LYS A 367 23.81 17.64 -0.35
N ALA A 368 23.60 18.43 -1.40
CA ALA A 368 24.27 19.72 -1.56
C ALA A 368 24.01 20.65 -0.36
N LYS A 369 22.79 20.67 0.18
CA LYS A 369 22.43 21.44 1.38
C LYS A 369 23.06 20.95 2.69
N LYS A 370 23.66 19.76 2.72
CA LYS A 370 24.37 19.20 3.90
C LYS A 370 25.87 19.40 3.83
N GLU A 371 26.40 19.71 2.65
CA GLU A 371 27.82 19.98 2.40
C GLU A 371 28.16 21.48 2.48
N LEU A 372 27.13 22.33 2.40
CA LEU A 372 27.13 23.75 2.78
C LEU A 372 26.80 23.90 4.27
#